data_AF-A0A0J9VK73-F1
#
_entry.id   AF-A0A0J9VK73-F1
#
_cell.length_a   1.000
_cell.length_b   1.000
_cell.length_c   1.000
_cell.angle_alpha   90.00
_cell.angle_beta   90.00
_cell.angle_gamma   90.00
#
_symmetry.space_group_name_H-M   'P 1'
#
loop_
_entity.id
_entity.type
_entity.pdbx_description
1 polymer ?
#
loop_
_entity_poly.entity_id
_entity_poly.type
_entity_poly.pdbx_seq_one_letter_code
_entity_poly.pdbx_strand_id
1 'polypeptide(L)'
;MGIPRLISTLEPYVVHGLLNNEHVVIDGPALAYHILYICNRHGIPQPSYKLLGETAVAWLDELTRRGVGIDAIYFDGYLPQGKEPVRMQRMIKSLNQLKVSHSSETNGFFPSYFSAANEIAPVLFSAVKPPGKSALPPSFHVPAIIDALRSSPRYTKMVILVPGEADAYCAQHLSQSGGTVLTSDSDLLVHDLGKGSVVFLRDIYLDDQSNLACASFRPSHICEKLKLASSAEMCRLAYERKRSAHSTLPQLLQECAQPTTDQTGYTEFCHEYLDHVVAPIPTSTYGKVIEIGSLDPRISEMVLQLGPQNGHMHTASDPKMFLPILLESPSRGSAWEQSTSIRQLAYTVARWIIPGAFSTVQEYRRVNTLVQKGRQVLMLPQKEAKAWSQELVRLMTMIRAGTQVDVTRAWYILCLTLDIRYSHEDGKHSHSLQILEESLQAPTFRKITWDTLHFVAHLQAAFYSFRLLKQIISLGQLQRTLPDLNDMLSSLPPLAEFPDVERTIVFLQRSNEDRIYKTISRLVPLPNVNMDAKPKRTAKDKKKRKVGKDDAPKRQNNSAKSSSRNLFDVLSQ
;
A
#
# COMPACT_ATOMS: atom_id res chain seq x y z
N MET A 1 14.19 -3.47 9.77
CA MET A 1 13.27 -2.58 10.50
C MET A 1 13.53 -2.77 11.99
N GLY A 2 12.75 -2.15 12.88
CA GLY A 2 12.96 -2.24 14.33
C GLY A 2 14.06 -1.37 14.93
N ILE A 3 14.52 -1.78 16.12
CA ILE A 3 15.56 -1.12 16.92
C ILE A 3 16.90 -0.97 16.16
N PRO A 4 17.32 0.29 15.89
CA PRO A 4 18.55 0.56 15.16
C PRO A 4 19.79 -0.07 15.80
N ARG A 5 20.64 -0.69 14.97
CA ARG A 5 21.93 -1.33 15.34
C ARG A 5 21.84 -2.54 16.27
N LEU A 6 20.65 -2.96 16.71
CA LEU A 6 20.51 -4.12 17.60
C LEU A 6 21.10 -5.39 16.97
N ILE A 7 20.79 -5.65 15.70
CA ILE A 7 21.31 -6.83 14.98
C ILE A 7 22.84 -6.84 14.98
N SER A 8 23.48 -5.73 14.57
CA SER A 8 24.95 -5.62 14.56
C SER A 8 25.58 -5.68 15.95
N THR A 9 24.85 -5.25 17.00
CA THR A 9 25.31 -5.37 18.39
C THR A 9 25.32 -6.84 18.85
N LEU A 10 24.36 -7.64 18.38
CA LEU A 10 24.19 -9.04 18.78
C LEU A 10 24.82 -10.05 17.80
N GLU A 11 25.29 -9.59 16.64
CA GLU A 11 25.94 -10.39 15.59
C GLU A 11 27.05 -11.33 16.12
N PRO A 12 27.90 -10.96 17.10
CA PRO A 12 28.91 -11.88 17.64
C PRO A 12 28.36 -13.14 18.33
N TYR A 13 27.07 -13.19 18.63
CA TYR A 13 26.40 -14.30 19.32
C TYR A 13 25.51 -15.14 18.41
N VAL A 14 25.54 -14.86 17.10
CA VAL A 14 24.76 -15.61 16.12
C VAL A 14 25.33 -17.02 15.93
N VAL A 15 24.46 -17.98 15.67
CA VAL A 15 24.84 -19.35 15.33
C VAL A 15 24.61 -19.58 13.85
N HIS A 16 25.67 -19.88 13.11
CA HIS A 16 25.56 -20.28 11.71
C HIS A 16 25.08 -21.73 11.59
N GLY A 17 24.18 -21.96 10.64
CA GLY A 17 23.61 -23.29 10.43
C GLY A 17 22.83 -23.39 9.13
N LEU A 18 22.15 -24.52 8.97
CA LEU A 18 21.27 -24.79 7.82
C LEU A 18 19.81 -24.60 8.23
N LEU A 19 19.01 -24.10 7.30
CA LEU A 19 17.55 -24.00 7.45
C LEU A 19 16.83 -25.23 6.88
N ASN A 20 17.51 -26.07 6.09
CA ASN A 20 16.92 -27.27 5.50
C ASN A 20 16.28 -28.17 6.58
N ASN A 21 15.08 -28.69 6.30
CA ASN A 21 14.33 -29.56 7.20
C ASN A 21 13.88 -28.93 8.54
N GLU A 22 14.01 -27.60 8.69
CA GLU A 22 13.48 -26.87 9.85
C GLU A 22 12.03 -26.42 9.60
N HIS A 23 11.31 -26.18 10.71
CA HIS A 23 9.98 -25.56 10.69
C HIS A 23 10.07 -24.07 10.97
N VAL A 24 9.35 -23.26 10.17
CA VAL A 24 9.41 -21.81 10.23
C VAL A 24 8.04 -21.15 10.30
N VAL A 25 8.01 -20.06 11.06
CA VAL A 25 6.97 -19.02 11.00
C VAL A 25 7.54 -17.83 10.26
N ILE A 26 6.74 -17.15 9.45
CA ILE A 26 7.21 -16.03 8.62
C ILE A 26 6.47 -14.75 9.01
N ASP A 27 7.25 -13.70 9.29
CA ASP A 27 6.78 -12.33 9.37
C ASP A 27 6.47 -11.83 7.94
N GLY A 28 5.18 -11.76 7.61
CA GLY A 28 4.66 -11.43 6.29
C GLY A 28 5.04 -10.03 5.78
N PRO A 29 4.90 -8.95 6.59
CA PRO A 29 5.42 -7.64 6.23
C PRO A 29 6.90 -7.66 5.88
N ALA A 30 7.74 -8.33 6.68
CA ALA A 30 9.16 -8.46 6.38
C ALA A 30 9.42 -9.25 5.08
N LEU A 31 8.69 -10.37 4.87
CA LEU A 31 8.75 -11.14 3.63
C LEU A 31 8.43 -10.25 2.42
N ALA A 32 7.36 -9.45 2.49
CA ALA A 32 6.96 -8.59 1.37
C ALA A 32 8.04 -7.59 0.96
N TYR A 33 8.73 -6.98 1.93
CA TYR A 33 9.87 -6.10 1.65
C TYR A 33 11.10 -6.87 1.16
N HIS A 34 11.33 -8.10 1.62
CA HIS A 34 12.40 -8.96 1.11
C HIS A 34 12.16 -9.37 -0.35
N ILE A 35 10.93 -9.71 -0.73
CA ILE A 35 10.58 -10.00 -2.13
C ILE A 35 10.78 -8.77 -3.01
N LEU A 36 10.36 -7.59 -2.57
CA LEU A 36 10.66 -6.34 -3.28
C LEU A 36 12.18 -6.12 -3.42
N TYR A 37 12.95 -6.43 -2.37
CA TYR A 37 14.42 -6.36 -2.42
C TYR A 37 15.00 -7.31 -3.46
N ILE A 38 14.50 -8.54 -3.58
CA ILE A 38 14.90 -9.50 -4.62
C ILE A 38 14.64 -8.89 -6.00
N CYS A 39 13.42 -8.40 -6.27
CA CYS A 39 13.09 -7.80 -7.57
C CYS A 39 13.99 -6.60 -7.91
N ASN A 40 14.22 -5.70 -6.95
CA ASN A 40 15.07 -4.52 -7.15
C ASN A 40 16.51 -4.89 -7.50
N ARG A 41 17.04 -5.94 -6.87
CA ARG A 41 18.39 -6.45 -7.12
C ARG A 41 18.57 -7.00 -8.54
N HIS A 42 17.49 -7.48 -9.15
CA HIS A 42 17.44 -7.91 -10.54
C HIS A 42 17.13 -6.76 -11.52
N GLY A 43 17.31 -5.51 -11.08
CA GLY A 43 17.28 -4.34 -11.96
C GLY A 43 15.88 -3.79 -12.22
N ILE A 44 14.88 -4.15 -11.40
CA ILE A 44 13.49 -3.68 -11.55
C ILE A 44 13.10 -2.85 -10.31
N PRO A 45 13.32 -1.51 -10.32
CA PRO A 45 13.01 -0.67 -9.16
C PRO A 45 11.51 -0.55 -8.84
N GLN A 46 10.65 -0.70 -9.84
CA GLN A 46 9.19 -0.67 -9.71
C GLN A 46 8.58 -1.95 -10.30
N PRO A 47 8.73 -3.11 -9.64
CA PRO A 47 8.19 -4.35 -10.15
C PRO A 47 6.66 -4.32 -10.18
N SER A 48 6.08 -5.00 -11.17
CA SER A 48 4.63 -5.19 -11.24
C SER A 48 4.14 -6.03 -10.05
N TYR A 49 2.86 -5.86 -9.69
CA TYR A 49 2.24 -6.65 -8.63
C TYR A 49 2.21 -8.15 -8.94
N LYS A 50 2.09 -8.50 -10.23
CA LYS A 50 2.20 -9.88 -10.71
C LYS A 50 3.59 -10.46 -10.42
N LEU A 51 4.64 -9.74 -10.80
CA LEU A 51 6.03 -10.19 -10.57
C LEU A 51 6.34 -10.36 -9.08
N LEU A 52 5.86 -9.43 -8.24
CA LEU A 52 6.00 -9.55 -6.78
C LEU A 52 5.32 -10.81 -6.24
N GLY A 53 4.10 -11.08 -6.68
CA GLY A 53 3.36 -12.29 -6.30
C GLY A 53 4.04 -13.58 -6.75
N GLU A 54 4.46 -13.65 -8.01
CA GLU A 54 5.17 -14.80 -8.58
C GLU A 54 6.51 -15.04 -7.88
N THR A 55 7.26 -13.98 -7.59
CA THR A 55 8.54 -14.08 -6.87
C THR A 55 8.34 -14.57 -5.43
N ALA A 56 7.28 -14.12 -4.76
CA ALA A 56 6.95 -14.59 -3.41
C ALA A 56 6.63 -16.10 -3.38
N VAL A 57 5.79 -16.56 -4.32
CA VAL A 57 5.45 -17.99 -4.45
C VAL A 57 6.70 -18.81 -4.77
N ALA A 58 7.50 -18.38 -5.74
CA ALA A 58 8.74 -19.08 -6.11
C ALA A 58 9.74 -19.17 -4.95
N TRP A 59 9.86 -18.11 -4.14
CA TRP A 59 10.73 -18.09 -2.96
C TRP A 59 10.29 -19.10 -1.90
N LEU A 60 8.99 -19.18 -1.58
CA LEU A 60 8.46 -20.17 -0.65
C LEU A 60 8.51 -21.60 -1.21
N ASP A 61 8.31 -21.77 -2.51
CA ASP A 61 8.41 -23.07 -3.18
C ASP A 61 9.83 -23.62 -3.06
N GLU A 62 10.84 -22.76 -3.23
CA GLU A 62 12.24 -23.15 -3.09
C GLU A 62 12.63 -23.47 -1.64
N LEU A 63 12.06 -22.78 -0.64
CA LEU A 63 12.18 -23.21 0.77
C LEU A 63 11.59 -24.62 0.97
N THR A 64 10.36 -24.83 0.50
CA THR A 64 9.62 -26.08 0.67
C THR A 64 10.33 -27.25 -0.05
N ARG A 65 10.86 -27.00 -1.25
CA ARG A 65 11.62 -27.99 -2.04
C ARG A 65 12.86 -28.49 -1.29
N ARG A 66 13.37 -27.71 -0.35
CA ARG A 66 14.55 -28.00 0.47
C ARG A 66 14.20 -28.53 1.86
N GLY A 67 12.95 -28.93 2.06
CA GLY A 67 12.44 -29.54 3.27
C GLY A 67 12.04 -28.55 4.36
N VAL A 68 12.08 -27.25 4.12
CA VAL A 68 11.64 -26.26 5.12
C VAL A 68 10.11 -26.33 5.24
N GLY A 69 9.61 -26.66 6.44
CA GLY A 69 8.19 -26.63 6.76
C GLY A 69 7.75 -25.21 7.08
N ILE A 70 6.69 -24.70 6.43
CA ILE A 70 6.13 -23.38 6.72
C ILE A 70 4.86 -23.59 7.55
N ASP A 71 4.89 -23.18 8.81
CA ASP A 71 3.78 -23.39 9.74
C ASP A 71 2.73 -22.26 9.61
N ALA A 72 3.19 -21.01 9.49
CA ALA A 72 2.33 -19.84 9.34
C ALA A 72 3.07 -18.66 8.70
N ILE A 73 2.31 -17.80 8.02
CA ILE A 73 2.75 -16.51 7.50
C ILE A 73 1.79 -15.44 8.02
N TYR A 74 2.24 -14.68 9.03
CA TYR A 74 1.40 -13.68 9.70
C TYR A 74 1.51 -12.32 9.00
N PHE A 75 0.38 -11.65 8.77
CA PHE A 75 0.32 -10.29 8.23
C PHE A 75 -0.45 -9.35 9.15
N ASP A 76 0.07 -8.12 9.29
CA ASP A 76 -0.59 -7.05 10.04
C ASP A 76 -2.02 -6.84 9.56
N GLY A 77 -2.99 -6.86 10.47
CA GLY A 77 -4.36 -6.43 10.21
C GLY A 77 -4.77 -5.21 11.01
N TYR A 78 -3.97 -4.79 11.99
CA TYR A 78 -4.19 -3.59 12.79
C TYR A 78 -2.87 -3.01 13.30
N LEU A 79 -2.77 -1.68 13.32
CA LEU A 79 -1.67 -0.99 13.99
C LEU A 79 -2.19 -0.27 15.25
N PRO A 80 -1.60 -0.51 16.44
CA PRO A 80 -1.99 0.15 17.68
C PRO A 80 -1.97 1.68 17.59
N GLN A 81 -2.90 2.33 18.30
CA GLN A 81 -3.01 3.80 18.33
C GLN A 81 -1.71 4.47 18.79
N GLY A 82 -0.99 3.89 19.75
CA GLY A 82 0.32 4.40 20.21
C GLY A 82 1.39 4.48 19.12
N LYS A 83 1.26 3.69 18.04
CA LYS A 83 2.17 3.67 16.89
C LYS A 83 1.72 4.60 15.74
N GLU A 84 0.68 5.41 15.93
CA GLU A 84 0.28 6.42 14.94
C GLU A 84 1.42 7.38 14.55
N PRO A 85 2.25 7.93 15.48
CA PRO A 85 3.39 8.77 15.10
C PRO A 85 4.37 8.04 14.18
N VAL A 86 4.59 6.74 14.40
CA VAL A 86 5.44 5.90 13.54
C VAL A 86 4.84 5.77 12.14
N ARG A 87 3.52 5.58 12.02
CA ARG A 87 2.83 5.56 10.73
C ARG A 87 2.97 6.90 9.99
N MET A 88 2.82 8.02 10.70
CA MET A 88 3.00 9.36 10.13
C MET A 88 4.43 9.59 9.64
N GLN A 89 5.44 9.17 10.41
CA GLN A 89 6.85 9.22 9.98
C GLN A 89 7.10 8.40 8.70
N ARG A 90 6.55 7.18 8.61
CA ARG A 90 6.66 6.32 7.42
C ARG A 90 6.01 6.99 6.18
N MET A 91 4.87 7.66 6.36
CA MET A 91 4.21 8.41 5.29
C MET A 91 5.04 9.61 4.82
N ILE A 92 5.62 10.38 5.74
CA ILE A 92 6.51 11.51 5.42
C ILE A 92 7.75 11.02 4.66
N LYS A 93 8.36 9.92 5.11
CA LYS A 93 9.51 9.30 4.44
C LYS A 93 9.17 8.90 3.00
N SER A 94 8.02 8.25 2.81
CA SER A 94 7.56 7.82 1.47
C SER A 94 7.28 9.02 0.56
N LEU A 95 6.67 10.08 1.08
CA LEU A 95 6.46 11.32 0.32
C LEU A 95 7.79 12.00 -0.05
N ASN A 96 8.78 11.99 0.85
CA ASN A 96 10.10 12.52 0.56
C ASN A 96 10.82 11.70 -0.51
N GLN A 97 10.70 10.37 -0.49
CA GLN A 97 11.21 9.51 -1.57
C GLN A 97 10.57 9.87 -2.92
N LEU A 98 9.25 10.08 -2.96
CA LEU A 98 8.55 10.52 -4.17
C LEU A 98 9.09 11.88 -4.69
N LYS A 99 9.28 12.85 -3.80
CA LYS A 99 9.84 14.17 -4.14
C LYS A 99 11.26 14.06 -4.68
N VAL A 100 12.10 13.21 -4.05
CA VAL A 100 13.47 12.95 -4.51
C VAL A 100 13.44 12.32 -5.91
N SER A 101 12.64 11.28 -6.14
CA SER A 101 12.47 10.66 -7.46
C SER A 101 12.03 11.66 -8.52
N HIS A 102 11.08 12.55 -8.20
CA HIS A 102 10.65 13.62 -9.11
C HIS A 102 11.76 14.62 -9.44
N SER A 103 12.56 15.00 -8.44
CA SER A 103 13.68 15.93 -8.65
C SER A 103 14.84 15.31 -9.45
N SER A 104 15.09 14.00 -9.31
CA SER A 104 16.17 13.31 -10.04
C SER A 104 15.79 12.95 -11.46
N GLU A 105 14.52 12.64 -11.72
CA GLU A 105 14.02 12.16 -13.02
C GLU A 105 13.02 13.17 -13.61
N THR A 106 13.44 14.44 -13.75
CA THR A 106 12.56 15.55 -14.18
C THR A 106 11.88 15.30 -15.55
N ASN A 107 12.59 14.61 -16.46
CA ASN A 107 12.09 14.26 -17.78
C ASN A 107 11.33 12.93 -17.82
N GLY A 108 10.98 12.38 -16.65
CA GLY A 108 10.37 11.06 -16.52
C GLY A 108 11.37 9.91 -16.71
N PHE A 109 10.86 8.70 -16.72
CA PHE A 109 11.64 7.46 -16.65
C PHE A 109 11.73 6.77 -18.01
N PHE A 110 12.77 5.96 -18.19
CA PHE A 110 12.77 4.98 -19.29
C PHE A 110 11.85 3.80 -18.95
N PRO A 111 11.20 3.15 -19.95
CA PRO A 111 10.35 1.98 -19.72
C PRO A 111 11.02 0.84 -18.93
N SER A 112 12.35 0.66 -19.08
CA SER A 112 13.15 -0.33 -18.32
C SER A 112 13.16 -0.10 -16.80
N TYR A 113 12.68 1.04 -16.30
CA TYR A 113 12.50 1.25 -14.87
C TYR A 113 11.32 0.43 -14.29
N PHE A 114 10.37 0.05 -15.14
CA PHE A 114 9.13 -0.65 -14.77
C PHE A 114 9.08 -2.10 -15.25
N SER A 115 9.96 -2.47 -16.18
CA SER A 115 10.04 -3.82 -16.76
C SER A 115 11.47 -4.33 -16.72
N ALA A 116 11.62 -5.63 -16.50
CA ALA A 116 12.89 -6.31 -16.69
C ALA A 116 13.34 -6.14 -18.16
N ALA A 117 14.61 -5.83 -18.37
CA ALA A 117 15.21 -5.85 -19.71
C ALA A 117 15.44 -7.29 -20.21
N ASN A 118 15.45 -8.29 -19.30
CA ASN A 118 15.76 -9.69 -19.58
C ASN A 118 14.76 -10.62 -18.86
N GLU A 119 14.38 -11.73 -19.51
CA GLU A 119 13.52 -12.80 -18.99
C GLU A 119 14.18 -13.70 -17.91
N ILE A 120 15.34 -13.29 -17.37
CA ILE A 120 16.07 -14.13 -16.42
C ILE A 120 15.34 -14.10 -15.07
N ALA A 121 14.92 -15.28 -14.60
CA ALA A 121 14.27 -15.42 -13.32
C ALA A 121 15.14 -14.85 -12.19
N PRO A 122 14.55 -14.14 -11.22
CA PRO A 122 15.31 -13.55 -10.13
C PRO A 122 16.01 -14.65 -9.32
N VAL A 123 17.33 -14.53 -9.13
CA VAL A 123 18.07 -15.27 -8.09
C VAL A 123 17.44 -14.98 -6.73
N LEU A 124 16.77 -15.99 -6.17
CA LEU A 124 15.94 -15.90 -4.97
C LEU A 124 16.75 -15.82 -3.67
N PHE A 125 17.87 -16.55 -3.61
CA PHE A 125 18.73 -16.66 -2.43
C PHE A 125 20.16 -16.29 -2.80
N SER A 126 20.68 -15.20 -2.25
CA SER A 126 22.04 -14.80 -2.53
C SER A 126 22.60 -13.80 -1.52
N ALA A 127 23.88 -13.98 -1.18
CA ALA A 127 24.60 -13.16 -0.21
C ALA A 127 25.02 -11.75 -0.73
N VAL A 128 24.95 -11.48 -2.04
CA VAL A 128 25.39 -10.17 -2.57
C VAL A 128 24.43 -9.04 -2.13
N LYS A 129 24.99 -7.93 -1.65
CA LYS A 129 24.23 -6.73 -1.31
C LYS A 129 23.91 -5.94 -2.59
N PRO A 130 22.74 -5.30 -2.70
CA PRO A 130 22.34 -4.63 -3.92
C PRO A 130 23.12 -3.32 -4.09
N PRO A 131 23.29 -2.84 -5.32
CA PRO A 131 23.71 -1.46 -5.56
C PRO A 131 22.66 -0.48 -5.02
N GLY A 132 23.15 0.52 -4.28
CA GLY A 132 22.31 1.42 -3.50
C GLY A 132 21.47 2.40 -4.31
N LYS A 133 20.16 2.40 -4.05
CA LYS A 133 19.29 3.56 -3.78
C LYS A 133 17.92 3.04 -3.37
N SER A 134 17.38 3.52 -2.26
CA SER A 134 16.01 3.18 -1.85
C SER A 134 15.03 3.91 -2.77
N ALA A 135 14.46 3.20 -3.75
CA ALA A 135 13.31 3.68 -4.51
C ALA A 135 12.06 3.70 -3.62
N LEU A 136 11.05 4.49 -4.03
CA LEU A 136 9.70 4.40 -3.47
C LEU A 136 9.17 2.98 -3.74
N PRO A 137 8.71 2.20 -2.76
CA PRO A 137 8.17 0.87 -3.03
C PRO A 137 6.84 0.95 -3.80
N PRO A 138 6.49 -0.05 -4.64
CA PRO A 138 5.17 -0.14 -5.24
C PRO A 138 4.08 -0.14 -4.16
N SER A 139 3.06 0.71 -4.31
CA SER A 139 2.14 1.07 -3.23
C SER A 139 1.35 -0.10 -2.64
N PHE A 140 1.05 -1.11 -3.45
CA PHE A 140 0.26 -2.29 -3.07
C PHE A 140 1.09 -3.59 -3.03
N HIS A 141 2.41 -3.52 -2.85
CA HIS A 141 3.27 -4.72 -2.85
C HIS A 141 2.88 -5.75 -1.78
N VAL A 142 2.60 -5.33 -0.54
CA VAL A 142 2.15 -6.23 0.53
C VAL A 142 0.84 -6.95 0.17
N PRO A 143 -0.27 -6.25 -0.15
CA PRO A 143 -1.51 -6.94 -0.50
C PRO A 143 -1.44 -7.72 -1.81
N ALA A 144 -0.59 -7.33 -2.77
CA ALA A 144 -0.36 -8.13 -3.98
C ALA A 144 0.28 -9.49 -3.66
N ILE A 145 1.22 -9.53 -2.73
CA ILE A 145 1.84 -10.77 -2.26
C ILE A 145 0.82 -11.60 -1.49
N ILE A 146 0.03 -11.00 -0.59
CA ILE A 146 -1.06 -11.70 0.12
C ILE A 146 -2.02 -12.36 -0.89
N ASP A 147 -2.47 -11.63 -1.92
CA ASP A 147 -3.37 -12.16 -2.94
C ASP A 147 -2.76 -13.36 -3.69
N ALA A 148 -1.49 -13.26 -4.07
CA ALA A 148 -0.79 -14.35 -4.77
C ALA A 148 -0.64 -15.60 -3.88
N LEU A 149 -0.26 -15.42 -2.62
CA LEU A 149 -0.15 -16.52 -1.65
C LEU A 149 -1.51 -17.17 -1.36
N ARG A 150 -2.57 -16.38 -1.22
CA ARG A 150 -3.94 -16.89 -1.04
C ARG A 150 -4.48 -17.62 -2.27
N SER A 151 -4.02 -17.24 -3.45
CA SER A 151 -4.37 -17.92 -4.72
C SER A 151 -3.60 -19.23 -4.92
N SER A 152 -2.50 -19.44 -4.19
CA SER A 152 -1.75 -20.70 -4.19
C SER A 152 -2.43 -21.73 -3.27
N PRO A 153 -2.84 -22.90 -3.79
CA PRO A 153 -3.44 -23.96 -2.97
C PRO A 153 -2.54 -24.44 -1.83
N ARG A 154 -1.22 -24.31 -2.00
CA ARG A 154 -0.22 -24.72 -1.00
C ARG A 154 -0.18 -23.75 0.19
N TYR A 155 -0.26 -22.45 -0.06
CA TYR A 155 -0.01 -21.41 0.95
C TYR A 155 -1.28 -20.77 1.51
N THR A 156 -2.43 -20.92 0.84
CA THR A 156 -3.68 -20.24 1.22
C THR A 156 -4.07 -20.40 2.69
N LYS A 157 -3.89 -21.60 3.27
CA LYS A 157 -4.21 -21.90 4.68
C LYS A 157 -3.15 -21.39 5.67
N MET A 158 -1.95 -21.08 5.19
CA MET A 158 -0.83 -20.60 6.01
C MET A 158 -0.82 -19.07 6.12
N VAL A 159 -1.51 -18.35 5.23
CA VAL A 159 -1.60 -16.89 5.24
C VAL A 159 -2.63 -16.42 6.26
N ILE A 160 -2.17 -15.82 7.36
CA ILE A 160 -3.02 -15.40 8.49
C ILE A 160 -2.95 -13.89 8.64
N LEU A 161 -4.07 -13.20 8.42
CA LEU A 161 -4.21 -11.78 8.75
C LEU A 161 -4.66 -11.65 10.20
N VAL A 162 -3.87 -10.96 11.03
CA VAL A 162 -4.10 -10.90 12.48
C VAL A 162 -4.70 -9.55 12.92
N PRO A 163 -5.54 -9.50 13.95
CA PRO A 163 -6.10 -8.24 14.49
C PRO A 163 -5.08 -7.44 15.31
N GLY A 164 -3.81 -7.43 14.90
CA GLY A 164 -2.68 -6.75 15.53
C GLY A 164 -1.49 -6.71 14.57
N GLU A 165 -0.29 -6.63 15.13
CA GLU A 165 0.97 -6.68 14.39
C GLU A 165 1.45 -8.13 14.23
N ALA A 166 2.03 -8.46 13.07
CA ALA A 166 2.45 -9.82 12.73
C ALA A 166 3.60 -10.33 13.60
N ASP A 167 4.52 -9.46 14.00
CA ASP A 167 5.68 -9.78 14.84
C ASP A 167 5.25 -10.36 16.20
N ALA A 168 4.29 -9.74 16.87
CA ALA A 168 3.74 -10.21 18.13
C ALA A 168 3.11 -11.60 18.01
N TYR A 169 2.42 -11.89 16.90
CA TYR A 169 1.85 -13.21 16.64
C TYR A 169 2.91 -14.26 16.27
N CYS A 170 3.97 -13.86 15.55
CA CYS A 170 5.12 -14.73 15.32
C CYS A 170 5.79 -15.11 16.65
N ALA A 171 5.99 -14.13 17.54
CA ALA A 171 6.56 -14.36 18.86
C ALA A 171 5.69 -15.27 19.73
N GLN A 172 4.38 -14.99 19.77
CA GLN A 172 3.42 -15.82 20.50
C GLN A 172 3.43 -17.26 19.99
N HIS A 173 3.48 -17.47 18.67
CA HIS A 173 3.61 -18.81 18.09
C HIS A 173 4.88 -19.50 18.61
N LEU A 174 6.04 -18.85 18.48
CA LEU A 174 7.33 -19.42 18.86
C LEU A 174 7.46 -19.70 20.36
N SER A 175 6.92 -18.84 21.23
CA SER A 175 6.95 -19.07 22.68
C SER A 175 6.21 -20.35 23.10
N GLN A 176 5.20 -20.77 22.32
CA GLN A 176 4.39 -21.95 22.60
C GLN A 176 4.95 -23.23 21.97
N SER A 177 5.41 -23.17 20.73
CA SER A 177 5.83 -24.35 19.96
C SER A 177 7.33 -24.44 19.68
N GLY A 178 8.11 -23.38 19.95
CA GLY A 178 9.51 -23.27 19.52
C GLY A 178 9.64 -22.99 18.02
N GLY A 179 10.74 -23.45 17.43
CA GLY A 179 11.01 -23.27 15.99
C GLY A 179 11.74 -21.98 15.65
N THR A 180 11.58 -21.51 14.41
CA THR A 180 12.32 -20.37 13.86
C THR A 180 11.39 -19.36 13.21
N VAL A 181 11.58 -18.07 13.47
CA VAL A 181 10.88 -17.00 12.76
C VAL A 181 11.80 -16.41 11.68
N LEU A 182 11.28 -16.28 10.46
CA LEU A 182 11.93 -15.56 9.37
C LEU A 182 11.42 -14.12 9.32
N THR A 183 12.32 -13.14 9.48
CA THR A 183 11.94 -11.72 9.53
C THR A 183 13.04 -10.80 8.98
N SER A 184 12.78 -9.50 8.92
CA SER A 184 13.76 -8.42 8.72
C SER A 184 13.62 -7.33 9.79
N ASP A 185 12.82 -7.59 10.83
CA ASP A 185 12.58 -6.71 11.95
C ASP A 185 13.36 -7.19 13.19
N SER A 186 14.20 -6.32 13.73
CA SER A 186 15.00 -6.65 14.91
C SER A 186 14.17 -6.69 16.20
N ASP A 187 12.95 -6.15 16.19
CA ASP A 187 12.07 -6.12 17.36
C ASP A 187 11.71 -7.54 17.83
N LEU A 188 11.69 -8.53 16.91
CA LEU A 188 11.54 -9.95 17.24
C LEU A 188 12.65 -10.53 18.12
N LEU A 189 13.83 -9.90 18.21
CA LEU A 189 14.88 -10.32 19.16
C LEU A 189 14.57 -9.94 20.61
N VAL A 190 13.61 -9.03 20.80
CA VAL A 190 13.22 -8.49 22.12
C VAL A 190 11.99 -9.20 22.68
N HIS A 191 11.08 -9.66 21.81
CA HIS A 191 9.96 -10.47 22.23
C HIS A 191 10.42 -11.76 22.93
N ASP A 192 9.57 -12.27 23.83
CA ASP A 192 9.77 -13.60 24.39
C ASP A 192 9.42 -14.66 23.35
N LEU A 193 10.44 -15.34 22.84
CA LEU A 193 10.30 -16.44 21.88
C LEU A 193 10.40 -17.81 22.54
N GLY A 194 10.52 -17.90 23.87
CA GLY A 194 10.82 -19.14 24.58
C GLY A 194 12.12 -19.79 24.07
N LYS A 195 12.01 -20.99 23.49
CA LYS A 195 13.13 -21.72 22.87
C LYS A 195 13.32 -21.40 21.39
N GLY A 196 12.51 -20.50 20.84
CA GLY A 196 12.53 -20.11 19.44
C GLY A 196 13.79 -19.36 19.03
N SER A 197 13.98 -19.22 17.72
CA SER A 197 15.09 -18.48 17.12
C SER A 197 14.64 -17.53 16.01
N VAL A 198 15.44 -16.51 15.74
CA VAL A 198 15.21 -15.51 14.69
C VAL A 198 16.25 -15.70 13.60
N VAL A 199 15.80 -15.85 12.35
CA VAL A 199 16.66 -15.82 11.17
C VAL A 199 16.25 -14.62 10.32
N PHE A 200 17.21 -13.77 9.98
CA PHE A 200 16.93 -12.62 9.13
C PHE A 200 16.92 -13.04 7.65
N LEU A 201 15.88 -12.64 6.92
CA LEU A 201 15.66 -12.98 5.50
C LEU A 201 16.86 -12.63 4.61
N ARG A 202 17.54 -11.52 4.92
CA ARG A 202 18.75 -11.09 4.19
C ARG A 202 19.95 -12.02 4.36
N ASP A 203 19.96 -12.83 5.42
CA ASP A 203 21.07 -13.68 5.82
C ASP A 203 20.83 -15.14 5.37
N ILE A 204 19.76 -15.41 4.60
CA ILE A 204 19.47 -16.70 3.97
C ILE A 204 20.08 -16.72 2.56
N TYR A 205 20.96 -17.68 2.30
CA TYR A 205 21.61 -17.85 0.99
C TYR A 205 21.88 -19.33 0.69
N LEU A 206 22.18 -19.62 -0.58
CA LEU A 206 22.65 -20.94 -0.98
C LEU A 206 24.18 -21.02 -0.79
N ASP A 207 24.64 -22.02 -0.04
CA ASP A 207 26.07 -22.33 0.06
C ASP A 207 26.58 -23.10 -1.18
N ASP A 208 27.88 -23.45 -1.19
CA ASP A 208 28.52 -24.17 -2.30
C ASP A 208 27.92 -25.56 -2.56
N GLN A 209 27.28 -26.15 -1.54
CA GLN A 209 26.58 -27.43 -1.62
C GLN A 209 25.10 -27.25 -1.99
N SER A 210 24.69 -26.02 -2.32
CA SER A 210 23.32 -25.65 -2.57
C SER A 210 22.39 -25.89 -1.36
N ASN A 211 22.86 -25.83 -0.12
CA ASN A 211 21.99 -25.83 1.06
C ASN A 211 21.58 -24.40 1.44
N LEU A 212 20.45 -24.26 2.14
CA LEU A 212 20.01 -22.98 2.69
C LEU A 212 20.81 -22.68 3.97
N ALA A 213 21.93 -22.00 3.80
CA ALA A 213 22.73 -21.50 4.90
C ALA A 213 22.08 -20.23 5.48
N CYS A 214 22.16 -20.08 6.81
CA CYS A 214 21.61 -18.94 7.53
C CYS A 214 22.40 -18.61 8.80
N ALA A 215 22.07 -17.47 9.39
CA ALA A 215 22.56 -17.04 10.70
C ALA A 215 21.36 -16.91 11.65
N SER A 216 21.33 -17.75 12.70
CA SER A 216 20.23 -17.85 13.66
C SER A 216 20.59 -17.17 14.97
N PHE A 217 19.72 -16.26 15.40
CA PHE A 217 19.79 -15.57 16.69
C PHE A 217 18.83 -16.27 17.67
N ARG A 218 19.36 -16.80 18.76
CA ARG A 218 18.55 -17.42 19.83
C ARG A 218 18.54 -16.49 21.05
N PRO A 219 17.47 -15.74 21.32
CA PRO A 219 17.45 -14.77 22.43
C PRO A 219 17.87 -15.38 23.77
N SER A 220 17.42 -16.60 24.08
CA SER A 220 17.81 -17.33 25.29
C SER A 220 19.32 -17.60 25.37
N HIS A 221 19.94 -18.04 24.28
CA HIS A 221 21.39 -18.24 24.20
C HIS A 221 22.17 -16.93 24.32
N ILE A 222 21.68 -15.86 23.69
CA ILE A 222 22.29 -14.53 23.76
C ILE A 222 22.25 -14.02 25.19
N CYS A 223 21.11 -14.12 25.88
CA CYS A 223 20.98 -13.75 27.29
C CYS A 223 21.98 -14.54 28.16
N GLU A 224 22.08 -15.86 27.99
CA GLU A 224 23.04 -16.69 28.72
C GLU A 224 24.49 -16.21 28.52
N LYS A 225 24.90 -15.95 27.27
CA LYS A 225 26.25 -15.47 26.95
C LYS A 225 26.54 -14.08 27.47
N LEU A 226 25.53 -13.21 27.52
CA LEU A 226 25.61 -11.86 28.05
C LEU A 226 25.43 -11.80 29.58
N LYS A 227 25.16 -12.94 30.23
CA LYS A 227 24.81 -13.04 31.66
C LYS A 227 23.60 -12.18 32.02
N LEU A 228 22.63 -12.11 31.12
CA LEU A 228 21.32 -11.50 31.36
C LEU A 228 20.39 -12.55 32.00
N ALA A 229 19.83 -12.25 33.16
CA ALA A 229 18.99 -13.11 33.99
C ALA A 229 17.59 -13.39 33.40
N SER A 230 17.09 -12.58 32.46
CA SER A 230 15.75 -12.79 31.88
C SER A 230 15.53 -12.11 30.53
N SER A 231 14.41 -12.43 29.86
CA SER A 231 13.92 -11.71 28.68
C SER A 231 13.63 -10.23 28.97
N ALA A 232 13.23 -9.88 30.19
CA ALA A 232 13.06 -8.48 30.61
C ALA A 232 14.37 -7.68 30.53
N GLU A 233 15.52 -8.34 30.69
CA GLU A 233 16.82 -7.69 30.52
C GLU A 233 17.24 -7.57 29.06
N MET A 234 16.71 -8.39 28.16
CA MET A 234 16.82 -8.15 26.71
C MET A 234 16.04 -6.88 26.32
N CYS A 235 14.84 -6.67 26.88
CA CYS A 235 14.11 -5.40 26.75
C CYS A 235 14.94 -4.21 27.25
N ARG A 236 15.59 -4.35 28.42
CA ARG A 236 16.50 -3.33 28.96
C ARG A 236 17.64 -3.02 27.99
N LEU A 237 18.33 -4.05 27.48
CA LEU A 237 19.43 -3.90 26.53
C LEU A 237 18.99 -3.19 25.24
N ALA A 238 17.84 -3.59 24.71
CA ALA A 238 17.24 -3.02 23.51
C ALA A 238 16.85 -1.54 23.70
N TYR A 239 16.27 -1.20 24.85
CA TYR A 239 15.93 0.17 25.20
C TYR A 239 17.19 1.06 25.29
N GLU A 240 18.23 0.59 25.98
CA GLU A 240 19.50 1.33 26.06
C GLU A 240 20.17 1.46 24.68
N ARG A 241 20.03 0.46 23.81
CA ARG A 241 20.48 0.54 22.41
C ARG A 241 19.72 1.60 21.60
N LYS A 242 18.40 1.70 21.81
CA LYS A 242 17.54 2.72 21.18
C LYS A 242 17.93 4.13 21.61
N ARG A 243 18.24 4.35 22.89
CA ARG A 243 18.69 5.64 23.43
C ARG A 243 20.11 6.00 23.00
N SER A 244 21.02 5.04 23.11
CA SER A 244 22.46 5.26 23.02
C SER A 244 23.03 4.57 21.79
N ALA A 245 22.64 5.10 20.63
CA ALA A 245 22.89 4.43 19.36
C ALA A 245 24.39 4.19 19.08
N HIS A 246 25.29 5.03 19.62
CA HIS A 246 26.74 4.94 19.42
C HIS A 246 27.51 4.13 20.47
N SER A 247 26.86 3.69 21.55
CA SER A 247 27.56 2.97 22.62
C SER A 247 28.05 1.60 22.15
N THR A 248 29.10 1.07 22.76
CA THR A 248 29.54 -0.32 22.56
C THR A 248 28.68 -1.28 23.40
N LEU A 249 28.76 -2.58 23.11
CA LEU A 249 28.03 -3.59 23.90
C LEU A 249 28.44 -3.58 25.40
N PRO A 250 29.73 -3.52 25.78
CA PRO A 250 30.11 -3.40 27.20
C PRO A 250 29.51 -2.17 27.89
N GLN A 251 29.45 -1.02 27.20
CA GLN A 251 28.84 0.19 27.73
C GLN A 251 27.34 -0.01 27.95
N LEU A 252 26.63 -0.65 27.02
CA LEU A 252 25.21 -0.97 27.23
C LEU A 252 24.98 -1.86 28.45
N LEU A 253 25.78 -2.91 28.61
CA LEU A 253 25.65 -3.84 29.72
C LEU A 253 25.89 -3.12 31.05
N GLN A 254 26.82 -2.17 31.08
CA GLN A 254 27.04 -1.30 32.23
C GLN A 254 25.80 -0.43 32.53
N GLU A 255 25.17 0.17 31.52
CA GLU A 255 23.92 0.94 31.68
C GLU A 255 22.74 0.06 32.11
N CYS A 256 22.67 -1.20 31.63
CA CYS A 256 21.65 -2.15 32.04
C CYS A 256 21.75 -2.51 33.53
N ALA A 257 22.96 -2.52 34.08
CA ALA A 257 23.21 -2.79 35.50
C ALA A 257 22.88 -1.59 36.41
N GLN A 258 22.69 -0.40 35.85
CA GLN A 258 22.26 0.80 36.58
C GLN A 258 20.73 0.98 36.52
N PRO A 259 20.13 1.65 37.51
CA PRO A 259 18.72 2.04 37.45
C PRO A 259 18.42 2.87 36.20
N THR A 260 17.29 2.60 35.57
CA THR A 260 16.82 3.35 34.41
C THR A 260 16.66 4.84 34.74
N THR A 261 17.34 5.71 34.00
CA THR A 261 17.22 7.17 34.16
C THR A 261 15.87 7.72 33.68
N ASP A 262 15.26 7.08 32.68
CA ASP A 262 13.96 7.39 32.11
C ASP A 262 12.99 6.22 32.30
N GLN A 263 12.48 6.08 33.52
CA GLN A 263 11.61 4.96 33.90
C GLN A 263 10.31 4.96 33.09
N THR A 264 9.75 6.14 32.77
CA THR A 264 8.54 6.29 31.98
C THR A 264 8.75 5.77 30.55
N GLY A 265 9.78 6.26 29.86
CA GLY A 265 10.07 5.83 28.49
C GLY A 265 10.44 4.36 28.39
N TYR A 266 11.09 3.80 29.42
CA TYR A 266 11.37 2.36 29.49
C TYR A 266 10.09 1.53 29.68
N THR A 267 9.18 1.97 30.55
CA THR A 267 7.91 1.28 30.77
C THR A 267 7.06 1.29 29.50
N GLU A 268 6.97 2.44 28.82
CA GLU A 268 6.29 2.56 27.52
C GLU A 268 6.92 1.65 26.46
N PHE A 269 8.26 1.56 26.42
CA PHE A 269 8.96 0.66 25.52
C PHE A 269 8.64 -0.82 25.82
N CYS A 270 8.64 -1.23 27.08
CA CYS A 270 8.32 -2.61 27.48
C CYS A 270 6.88 -3.01 27.12
N HIS A 271 5.91 -2.09 27.24
CA HIS A 271 4.53 -2.38 26.83
C HIS A 271 4.43 -2.83 25.37
N GLU A 272 5.29 -2.36 24.46
CA GLU A 272 5.28 -2.80 23.05
C GLU A 272 5.55 -4.31 22.89
N TYR A 273 6.26 -4.93 23.83
CA TYR A 273 6.65 -6.35 23.75
C TYR A 273 5.88 -7.25 24.72
N LEU A 274 5.36 -6.68 25.82
CA LEU A 274 4.62 -7.40 26.85
C LEU A 274 3.11 -7.38 26.56
N ASP A 275 2.58 -6.21 26.23
CA ASP A 275 1.16 -6.01 26.02
C ASP A 275 0.86 -6.21 24.54
N HIS A 276 0.54 -7.45 24.18
CA HIS A 276 0.16 -7.83 22.82
C HIS A 276 -1.14 -7.10 22.45
N VAL A 277 -1.04 -5.91 21.85
CA VAL A 277 -2.21 -5.10 21.53
C VAL A 277 -2.99 -5.75 20.39
N VAL A 278 -4.16 -6.27 20.73
CA VAL A 278 -5.11 -6.87 19.79
C VAL A 278 -6.36 -6.02 19.70
N ALA A 279 -6.73 -5.61 18.50
CA ALA A 279 -7.98 -4.91 18.27
C ALA A 279 -9.18 -5.86 18.46
N PRO A 280 -10.24 -5.43 19.16
CA PRO A 280 -11.46 -6.21 19.24
C PRO A 280 -12.09 -6.36 17.86
N ILE A 281 -12.42 -7.59 17.47
CA ILE A 281 -13.09 -7.85 16.19
C ILE A 281 -14.55 -7.38 16.31
N PRO A 282 -15.03 -6.48 15.43
CA PRO A 282 -16.40 -6.00 15.49
C PRO A 282 -17.41 -7.13 15.27
N THR A 283 -18.59 -6.97 15.87
CA THR A 283 -19.78 -7.76 15.53
C THR A 283 -20.65 -6.98 14.56
N SER A 284 -21.08 -7.63 13.50
CA SER A 284 -21.98 -7.04 12.50
C SER A 284 -23.36 -6.71 13.08
N THR A 285 -24.12 -5.87 12.38
CA THR A 285 -25.54 -5.58 12.68
C THR A 285 -26.43 -6.83 12.74
N TYR A 286 -25.97 -7.96 12.21
CA TYR A 286 -26.67 -9.26 12.23
C TYR A 286 -26.18 -10.21 13.34
N GLY A 287 -25.36 -9.73 14.28
CA GLY A 287 -24.87 -10.53 15.40
C GLY A 287 -23.76 -11.52 15.06
N LYS A 288 -23.17 -11.45 13.85
CA LYS A 288 -22.02 -12.27 13.44
C LYS A 288 -20.71 -11.51 13.58
N VAL A 289 -19.68 -12.16 14.10
CA VAL A 289 -18.31 -11.63 14.15
C VAL A 289 -17.80 -11.38 12.73
N ILE A 290 -17.12 -10.25 12.51
CA ILE A 290 -16.56 -9.89 11.20
C ILE A 290 -15.33 -10.76 10.89
N GLU A 291 -15.34 -11.42 9.74
CA GLU A 291 -14.20 -12.20 9.26
C GLU A 291 -13.18 -11.29 8.55
N ILE A 292 -12.10 -10.93 9.24
CA ILE A 292 -11.04 -10.09 8.66
C ILE A 292 -10.06 -10.88 7.77
N GLY A 293 -10.05 -12.22 7.87
CA GLY A 293 -9.01 -13.08 7.30
C GLY A 293 -8.87 -13.01 5.77
N SER A 294 -9.88 -12.51 5.05
CA SER A 294 -9.86 -12.33 3.59
C SER A 294 -9.55 -10.90 3.15
N LEU A 295 -9.47 -9.95 4.10
CA LEU A 295 -9.28 -8.53 3.81
C LEU A 295 -7.84 -8.19 3.40
N ASP A 296 -7.70 -7.04 2.75
CA ASP A 296 -6.45 -6.30 2.65
C ASP A 296 -6.08 -5.72 4.04
N PRO A 297 -4.79 -5.68 4.41
CA PRO A 297 -4.32 -5.10 5.68
C PRO A 297 -4.91 -3.73 6.03
N ARG A 298 -4.98 -2.79 5.07
CA ARG A 298 -5.50 -1.43 5.34
C ARG A 298 -7.01 -1.42 5.51
N ILE A 299 -7.70 -2.29 4.79
CA ILE A 299 -9.16 -2.44 4.86
C ILE A 299 -9.53 -3.10 6.20
N SER A 300 -8.77 -4.11 6.63
CA SER A 300 -8.86 -4.71 7.97
C SER A 300 -8.66 -3.66 9.06
N GLU A 301 -7.60 -2.87 8.99
CA GLU A 301 -7.30 -1.84 10.00
C GLU A 301 -8.45 -0.82 10.12
N MET A 302 -9.03 -0.39 9.00
CA MET A 302 -10.21 0.47 8.99
C MET A 302 -11.44 -0.22 9.60
N VAL A 303 -11.71 -1.48 9.23
CA VAL A 303 -12.84 -2.29 9.74
C VAL A 303 -12.74 -2.49 11.25
N LEU A 304 -11.54 -2.75 11.78
CA LEU A 304 -11.31 -2.93 13.21
C LEU A 304 -11.49 -1.60 13.98
N GLN A 305 -11.00 -0.48 13.44
CA GLN A 305 -11.22 0.86 14.04
C GLN A 305 -12.71 1.26 14.10
N LEU A 306 -13.52 0.73 13.18
CA LEU A 306 -14.95 1.00 13.07
C LEU A 306 -15.80 0.31 14.16
N GLY A 307 -15.24 -0.68 14.87
CA GLY A 307 -15.89 -1.42 15.95
C GLY A 307 -15.97 -0.67 17.27
N PRO A 308 -16.57 -1.28 18.31
CA PRO A 308 -16.67 -0.69 19.65
C PRO A 308 -15.26 -0.46 20.23
N GLN A 309 -14.99 0.78 20.61
CA GLN A 309 -13.76 1.15 21.30
C GLN A 309 -13.91 0.79 22.77
N ASN A 310 -13.06 -0.11 23.28
CA ASN A 310 -13.07 -0.50 24.69
C ASN A 310 -12.74 0.70 25.58
N GLY A 311 -13.75 1.26 26.25
CA GLY A 311 -13.74 1.72 27.65
C GLY A 311 -12.70 2.72 28.17
N HIS A 312 -11.70 3.16 27.42
CA HIS A 312 -10.78 4.19 27.88
C HIS A 312 -11.27 5.56 27.42
N MET A 313 -11.48 6.45 28.40
CA MET A 313 -12.01 7.82 28.29
C MET A 313 -11.13 8.79 27.48
N HIS A 314 -10.49 8.33 26.40
CA HIS A 314 -9.89 9.21 25.40
C HIS A 314 -10.93 9.43 24.30
N THR A 315 -11.25 10.70 24.07
CA THR A 315 -12.15 11.20 23.01
C THR A 315 -12.01 10.34 21.76
N ALA A 316 -13.04 9.55 21.43
CA ALA A 316 -13.01 8.63 20.31
C ALA A 316 -12.66 9.39 19.03
N SER A 317 -11.44 9.23 18.53
CA SER A 317 -11.02 9.87 17.28
C SER A 317 -11.66 9.15 16.11
N ASP A 318 -12.10 9.90 15.11
CA ASP A 318 -12.58 9.35 13.84
C ASP A 318 -11.64 8.25 13.31
N PRO A 319 -12.18 7.14 12.77
CA PRO A 319 -11.40 6.11 12.10
C PRO A 319 -10.49 6.72 11.02
N LYS A 320 -9.27 6.20 10.93
CA LYS A 320 -8.21 6.73 10.05
C LYS A 320 -7.93 5.75 8.92
N MET A 321 -7.81 6.28 7.70
CA MET A 321 -7.40 5.52 6.52
C MET A 321 -6.10 6.10 5.97
N PHE A 322 -5.01 5.35 6.13
CA PHE A 322 -3.70 5.68 5.58
C PHE A 322 -3.55 5.11 4.17
N LEU A 323 -3.85 5.94 3.18
CA LEU A 323 -3.73 5.58 1.77
C LEU A 323 -2.26 5.57 1.37
N PRO A 324 -1.76 4.53 0.67
CA PRO A 324 -0.34 4.46 0.34
C PRO A 324 0.04 5.56 -0.66
N ILE A 325 1.28 6.04 -0.56
CA ILE A 325 1.86 6.98 -1.53
C ILE A 325 2.00 6.25 -2.87
N LEU A 326 1.37 6.81 -3.91
CA LEU A 326 1.46 6.33 -5.29
C LEU A 326 2.69 6.95 -5.97
N LEU A 327 3.21 6.30 -7.02
CA LEU A 327 4.19 6.94 -7.90
C LEU A 327 3.48 7.95 -8.80
N GLU A 328 3.30 9.16 -8.28
CA GLU A 328 2.50 10.22 -8.88
C GLU A 328 3.29 11.54 -8.96
N SER A 329 2.82 12.50 -9.77
CA SER A 329 3.45 13.82 -9.80
C SER A 329 3.20 14.58 -8.47
N PRO A 330 4.25 14.94 -7.70
CA PRO A 330 4.11 15.71 -6.47
C PRO A 330 3.71 17.17 -6.70
N SER A 331 3.82 17.69 -7.93
CA SER A 331 3.38 19.05 -8.27
C SER A 331 1.86 19.15 -8.54
N ARG A 332 1.18 18.02 -8.69
CA ARG A 332 -0.28 17.94 -8.86
C ARG A 332 -0.97 17.59 -7.55
N GLY A 333 -2.30 17.67 -7.51
CA GLY A 333 -3.12 17.12 -6.42
C GLY A 333 -2.89 15.62 -6.25
N SER A 334 -3.25 15.05 -5.09
CA SER A 334 -3.10 13.61 -4.88
C SER A 334 -4.05 12.82 -5.78
N ALA A 335 -3.55 11.74 -6.38
CA ALA A 335 -4.32 10.87 -7.25
C ALA A 335 -5.49 10.14 -6.56
N TRP A 336 -5.51 10.15 -5.23
CA TRP A 336 -6.62 9.66 -4.42
C TRP A 336 -7.85 10.58 -4.46
N GLU A 337 -7.72 11.81 -4.95
CA GLU A 337 -8.80 12.81 -4.97
C GLU A 337 -10.01 12.35 -5.78
N GLN A 338 -9.77 11.91 -7.00
CA GLN A 338 -10.78 11.63 -8.03
C GLN A 338 -11.63 10.41 -7.68
N SER A 339 -11.12 9.53 -6.82
CA SER A 339 -11.79 8.32 -6.34
C SER A 339 -12.39 8.44 -4.94
N THR A 340 -12.43 9.66 -4.38
CA THR A 340 -12.97 9.92 -3.02
C THR A 340 -14.41 9.45 -2.89
N SER A 341 -15.25 9.72 -3.89
CA SER A 341 -16.65 9.29 -3.86
C SER A 341 -16.70 7.77 -3.64
N ILE A 342 -16.03 6.96 -4.46
CA ILE A 342 -15.98 5.48 -4.36
C ILE A 342 -15.69 5.02 -2.92
N ARG A 343 -14.68 5.62 -2.26
CA ARG A 343 -14.35 5.29 -0.86
C ARG A 343 -15.41 5.78 0.12
N GLN A 344 -16.04 6.92 -0.13
CA GLN A 344 -17.20 7.41 0.62
C GLN A 344 -18.34 6.38 0.64
N LEU A 345 -18.64 5.69 -0.48
CA LEU A 345 -19.65 4.61 -0.49
C LEU A 345 -19.23 3.52 0.44
N ALA A 346 -17.97 3.12 0.32
CA ALA A 346 -17.45 1.99 1.03
C ALA A 346 -17.42 2.23 2.54
N TYR A 347 -17.04 3.42 2.99
CA TYR A 347 -17.14 3.82 4.40
C TYR A 347 -18.59 3.81 4.89
N THR A 348 -19.52 4.32 4.07
CA THR A 348 -20.96 4.33 4.38
C THR A 348 -21.51 2.90 4.51
N VAL A 349 -21.16 2.03 3.57
CA VAL A 349 -21.53 0.60 3.54
C VAL A 349 -20.91 -0.13 4.74
N ALA A 350 -19.64 0.15 5.07
CA ALA A 350 -18.99 -0.42 6.25
C ALA A 350 -19.73 -0.05 7.54
N ARG A 351 -20.28 1.16 7.61
CA ARG A 351 -21.11 1.62 8.75
C ARG A 351 -22.48 0.95 8.82
N TRP A 352 -23.05 0.50 7.71
CA TRP A 352 -24.26 -0.34 7.74
C TRP A 352 -23.98 -1.75 8.25
N ILE A 353 -22.76 -2.25 8.01
CA ILE A 353 -22.34 -3.58 8.46
C ILE A 353 -21.93 -3.54 9.94
N ILE A 354 -21.18 -2.51 10.35
CA ILE A 354 -20.58 -2.39 11.67
C ILE A 354 -21.25 -1.23 12.41
N PRO A 355 -22.09 -1.51 13.43
CA PRO A 355 -22.79 -0.47 14.17
C PRO A 355 -21.81 0.41 14.95
N GLY A 356 -22.07 1.72 14.99
CA GLY A 356 -21.30 2.66 15.80
C GLY A 356 -21.63 4.12 15.46
N ALA A 357 -21.10 5.06 16.26
CA ALA A 357 -21.49 6.47 16.21
C ALA A 357 -20.71 7.34 15.21
N PHE A 358 -19.59 6.85 14.65
CA PHE A 358 -18.81 7.60 13.68
C PHE A 358 -19.58 7.83 12.38
N SER A 359 -19.54 9.07 11.88
CA SER A 359 -20.12 9.48 10.59
C SER A 359 -19.06 9.88 9.57
N THR A 360 -17.78 9.71 9.91
CA THR A 360 -16.64 10.23 9.16
C THR A 360 -15.45 9.28 9.19
N VAL A 361 -14.59 9.38 8.18
CA VAL A 361 -13.27 8.72 8.13
C VAL A 361 -12.22 9.78 7.78
N GLN A 362 -11.08 9.76 8.47
CA GLN A 362 -9.96 10.68 8.22
C GLN A 362 -8.96 10.03 7.26
N GLU A 363 -8.86 10.56 6.04
CA GLU A 363 -7.95 10.07 5.03
C GLU A 363 -6.59 10.77 5.06
N TYR A 364 -5.53 9.99 5.20
CA TYR A 364 -4.16 10.45 5.08
C TYR A 364 -3.63 10.04 3.71
N ARG A 365 -3.65 10.99 2.77
CA ARG A 365 -3.23 10.79 1.36
C ARG A 365 -1.76 11.13 1.14
N ARG A 366 -1.37 12.37 1.45
CA ARG A 366 0.01 12.86 1.46
C ARG A 366 0.27 13.54 2.79
N VAL A 367 1.22 13.02 3.57
CA VAL A 367 1.57 13.56 4.90
C VAL A 367 2.91 14.25 4.82
N ASN A 368 2.95 15.54 5.18
CA ASN A 368 4.19 16.33 5.20
C ASN A 368 4.73 16.56 6.62
N THR A 369 3.86 16.53 7.64
CA THR A 369 4.24 16.79 9.04
C THR A 369 3.56 15.80 9.98
N LEU A 370 4.15 15.61 11.17
CA LEU A 370 3.63 14.66 12.17
C LEU A 370 2.28 15.06 12.78
N VAL A 371 1.95 16.36 12.74
CA VAL A 371 0.74 16.94 13.32
C VAL A 371 -0.35 17.21 12.27
N GLN A 372 -0.14 16.79 11.02
CA GLN A 372 -1.09 17.04 9.94
C GLN A 372 -2.41 16.29 10.22
N LYS A 373 -3.53 16.99 10.12
CA LYS A 373 -4.86 16.36 10.16
C LYS A 373 -5.17 15.71 8.81
N GLY A 374 -5.80 14.53 8.86
CA GLY A 374 -6.33 13.86 7.68
C GLY A 374 -7.42 14.70 6.99
N ARG A 375 -7.75 14.33 5.76
CA ARG A 375 -8.92 14.86 5.08
C ARG A 375 -10.16 14.09 5.53
N GLN A 376 -11.14 14.80 6.06
CA GLN A 376 -12.40 14.19 6.45
C GLN A 376 -13.23 13.79 5.23
N VAL A 377 -13.71 12.56 5.22
CA VAL A 377 -14.70 12.05 4.27
C VAL A 377 -15.96 11.72 5.05
N LEU A 378 -17.04 12.46 4.79
CA LEU A 378 -18.34 12.27 5.43
C LEU A 378 -19.04 11.05 4.84
N MET A 379 -19.58 10.16 5.68
CA MET A 379 -20.44 9.07 5.22
C MET A 379 -21.77 9.64 4.71
N LEU A 380 -22.35 8.97 3.71
CA LEU A 380 -23.57 9.43 3.05
C LEU A 380 -24.83 9.02 3.82
N PRO A 381 -25.90 9.83 3.76
CA PRO A 381 -27.24 9.37 4.13
C PRO A 381 -27.64 8.12 3.35
N GLN A 382 -28.41 7.23 3.98
CA GLN A 382 -28.72 5.92 3.39
C GLN A 382 -29.41 6.02 2.02
N LYS A 383 -30.30 7.02 1.84
CA LYS A 383 -30.99 7.27 0.57
C LYS A 383 -30.02 7.64 -0.55
N GLU A 384 -29.08 8.53 -0.27
CA GLU A 384 -28.07 9.00 -1.24
C GLU A 384 -27.11 7.89 -1.63
N ALA A 385 -26.62 7.13 -0.65
CA ALA A 385 -25.76 5.98 -0.90
C ALA A 385 -26.45 4.92 -1.79
N LYS A 386 -27.74 4.63 -1.55
CA LYS A 386 -28.52 3.72 -2.40
C LYS A 386 -28.68 4.28 -3.81
N ALA A 387 -29.06 5.55 -3.96
CA ALA A 387 -29.22 6.18 -5.27
C ALA A 387 -27.91 6.17 -6.07
N TRP A 388 -26.79 6.49 -5.42
CA TRP A 388 -25.49 6.45 -6.06
C TRP A 388 -25.05 5.02 -6.41
N SER A 389 -25.32 4.02 -5.56
CA SER A 389 -25.06 2.62 -5.89
C SER A 389 -25.82 2.17 -7.15
N GLN A 390 -27.07 2.59 -7.31
CA GLN A 390 -27.89 2.29 -8.49
C GLN A 390 -27.36 2.98 -9.75
N GLU A 391 -26.97 4.25 -9.66
CA GLU A 391 -26.35 4.96 -10.79
C GLU A 391 -25.01 4.32 -11.20
N LEU A 392 -24.21 3.89 -10.23
CA LEU A 392 -22.96 3.18 -10.50
C LEU A 392 -23.22 1.85 -11.22
N VAL A 393 -24.17 1.05 -10.77
CA VAL A 393 -24.58 -0.20 -11.43
C VAL A 393 -25.05 0.08 -12.87
N ARG A 394 -25.89 1.10 -13.07
CA ARG A 394 -26.36 1.50 -14.40
C ARG A 394 -25.21 1.88 -15.31
N LEU A 395 -24.25 2.66 -14.81
CA LEU A 395 -23.05 3.05 -15.55
C LEU A 395 -22.19 1.84 -15.93
N MET A 396 -21.91 0.95 -14.97
CA MET A 396 -21.15 -0.28 -15.21
C MET A 396 -21.83 -1.17 -16.26
N THR A 397 -23.17 -1.29 -16.21
CA THR A 397 -23.95 -2.06 -17.18
C THR A 397 -23.84 -1.49 -18.59
N MET A 398 -23.98 -0.17 -18.75
CA MET A 398 -23.83 0.49 -20.05
C MET A 398 -22.42 0.32 -20.62
N ILE A 399 -21.39 0.42 -19.78
CA ILE A 399 -20.00 0.24 -20.20
C ILE A 399 -19.76 -1.20 -20.64
N ARG A 400 -20.18 -2.20 -19.85
CA ARG A 400 -20.03 -3.62 -20.19
C ARG A 400 -20.70 -3.99 -21.52
N ALA A 401 -21.88 -3.42 -21.80
CA ALA A 401 -22.55 -3.60 -23.09
C ALA A 401 -21.75 -2.99 -24.26
N GLY A 402 -21.03 -1.89 -24.01
CA GLY A 402 -20.20 -1.21 -25.01
C GLY A 402 -18.81 -1.81 -25.26
N THR A 403 -18.27 -2.62 -24.33
CA THR A 403 -16.90 -3.15 -24.41
C THR A 403 -16.78 -4.58 -24.91
N GLN A 404 -17.85 -5.17 -25.46
CA GLN A 404 -17.84 -6.51 -26.07
C GLN A 404 -17.19 -7.58 -25.17
N VAL A 405 -17.48 -7.55 -23.86
CA VAL A 405 -16.99 -8.51 -22.85
C VAL A 405 -15.53 -8.31 -22.39
N ASP A 406 -14.78 -7.34 -22.94
CA ASP A 406 -13.45 -6.99 -22.38
C ASP A 406 -13.61 -6.32 -21.01
N VAL A 407 -13.40 -7.12 -19.95
CA VAL A 407 -13.57 -6.73 -18.54
C VAL A 407 -12.55 -5.67 -18.15
N THR A 408 -11.28 -5.86 -18.50
CA THR A 408 -10.22 -4.92 -18.15
C THR A 408 -10.49 -3.56 -18.79
N ARG A 409 -10.84 -3.54 -20.07
CA ARG A 409 -11.21 -2.31 -20.77
C ARG A 409 -12.43 -1.64 -20.15
N ALA A 410 -13.44 -2.41 -19.73
CA ALA A 410 -14.62 -1.88 -19.05
C ALA A 410 -14.23 -1.12 -17.76
N TRP A 411 -13.31 -1.67 -16.97
CA TRP A 411 -12.83 -1.01 -15.74
C TRP A 411 -12.02 0.25 -16.01
N TYR A 412 -11.16 0.25 -17.04
CA TYR A 412 -10.46 1.46 -17.46
C TYR A 412 -11.45 2.56 -17.88
N ILE A 413 -12.42 2.23 -18.75
CA ILE A 413 -13.46 3.18 -19.19
C ILE A 413 -14.29 3.67 -18.01
N LEU A 414 -14.65 2.82 -17.05
CA LEU A 414 -15.38 3.21 -15.85
C LEU A 414 -14.61 4.25 -15.05
N CYS A 415 -13.33 4.00 -14.78
CA CYS A 415 -12.48 4.92 -14.01
C CYS A 415 -12.33 6.27 -14.73
N LEU A 416 -12.08 6.24 -16.04
CA LEU A 416 -12.00 7.45 -16.88
C LEU A 416 -13.31 8.23 -16.86
N THR A 417 -14.44 7.54 -17.02
CA THR A 417 -15.76 8.18 -17.07
C THR A 417 -16.08 8.85 -15.75
N LEU A 418 -15.82 8.20 -14.62
CA LEU A 418 -16.03 8.79 -13.29
C LEU A 418 -15.13 10.00 -13.03
N ASP A 419 -13.86 9.93 -13.41
CA ASP A 419 -12.93 11.07 -13.28
C ASP A 419 -13.38 12.28 -14.13
N ILE A 420 -13.83 12.03 -15.37
CA ILE A 420 -14.28 13.08 -16.28
C ILE A 420 -15.56 13.74 -15.75
N ARG A 421 -16.53 12.95 -15.26
CA ARG A 421 -17.75 13.48 -14.62
C ARG A 421 -17.40 14.38 -13.45
N TYR A 422 -16.58 13.87 -12.53
CA TYR A 422 -16.18 14.59 -11.34
C TYR A 422 -15.43 15.90 -11.67
N SER A 423 -14.48 15.84 -12.61
CA SER A 423 -13.73 17.02 -13.04
C SER A 423 -14.66 18.07 -13.66
N HIS A 424 -15.60 17.65 -14.51
CA HIS A 424 -16.56 18.54 -15.16
C HIS A 424 -17.50 19.21 -14.13
N GLU A 425 -18.01 18.46 -13.15
CA GLU A 425 -18.85 18.97 -12.06
C GLU A 425 -18.13 20.00 -11.20
N ASP A 426 -16.81 19.85 -11.00
CA ASP A 426 -15.95 20.79 -10.26
C ASP A 426 -15.42 21.94 -11.15
N GLY A 427 -15.89 22.06 -12.39
CA GLY A 427 -15.47 23.09 -13.34
C GLY A 427 -14.01 23.00 -13.78
N LYS A 428 -13.40 21.81 -13.67
CA LYS A 428 -12.00 21.53 -14.00
C LYS A 428 -11.89 20.67 -15.26
N HIS A 429 -10.76 20.78 -15.95
CA HIS A 429 -10.44 19.87 -17.04
C HIS A 429 -9.81 18.58 -16.49
N SER A 430 -10.30 17.42 -16.94
CA SER A 430 -9.78 16.11 -16.49
C SER A 430 -8.38 15.87 -17.07
N HIS A 431 -7.42 15.58 -16.19
CA HIS A 431 -6.08 15.14 -16.58
C HIS A 431 -6.11 13.84 -17.38
N SER A 432 -7.01 12.92 -17.00
CA SER A 432 -7.19 11.64 -17.69
C SER A 432 -7.70 11.82 -19.11
N LEU A 433 -8.63 12.77 -19.31
CA LEU A 433 -9.11 13.14 -20.65
C LEU A 433 -8.00 13.74 -21.50
N GLN A 434 -7.21 14.66 -20.94
CA GLN A 434 -6.07 15.26 -21.63
C GLN A 434 -5.08 14.18 -22.13
N ILE A 435 -4.68 13.24 -21.27
CA ILE A 435 -3.78 12.14 -21.65
C ILE A 435 -4.39 11.25 -22.73
N LEU A 436 -5.69 10.97 -22.63
CA LEU A 436 -6.40 10.20 -23.66
C LEU A 436 -6.39 10.93 -25.01
N GLU A 437 -6.68 12.24 -25.03
CA GLU A 437 -6.66 13.07 -26.23
C GLU A 437 -5.26 13.16 -26.87
N GLU A 438 -4.21 13.33 -26.05
CA GLU A 438 -2.82 13.36 -26.50
C GLU A 438 -2.41 12.03 -27.14
N SER A 439 -2.86 10.91 -26.57
CA SER A 439 -2.55 9.57 -27.08
C SER A 439 -3.12 9.30 -28.49
N LEU A 440 -4.21 9.99 -28.86
CA LEU A 440 -4.78 9.93 -30.21
C LEU A 440 -3.88 10.57 -31.27
N GLN A 441 -3.03 11.52 -30.87
CA GLN A 441 -2.19 12.30 -31.79
C GLN A 441 -0.76 11.75 -31.94
N ALA A 442 -0.22 11.07 -30.91
CA ALA A 442 1.15 10.52 -30.95
C ALA A 442 1.32 9.28 -30.02
N PRO A 443 1.35 8.04 -30.56
CA PRO A 443 1.38 6.82 -29.74
C PRO A 443 2.78 6.41 -29.22
N THR A 444 3.82 7.23 -29.40
CA THR A 444 5.21 6.83 -29.09
C THR A 444 5.72 7.38 -27.76
N PHE A 445 5.85 6.49 -26.78
CA PHE A 445 6.40 6.79 -25.45
C PHE A 445 7.90 6.46 -25.39
N ARG A 446 8.76 7.39 -25.83
CA ARG A 446 10.23 7.23 -25.65
C ARG A 446 10.64 7.27 -24.18
N LYS A 447 9.91 8.06 -23.39
CA LYS A 447 10.02 8.16 -21.94
C LYS A 447 8.63 8.21 -21.32
N ILE A 448 8.51 7.72 -20.11
CA ILE A 448 7.28 7.76 -19.32
C ILE A 448 7.29 9.06 -18.52
N THR A 449 6.47 10.02 -18.96
CA THR A 449 6.39 11.35 -18.34
C THR A 449 5.72 11.31 -16.98
N TRP A 450 5.96 12.32 -16.14
CA TRP A 450 5.25 12.46 -14.86
C TRP A 450 3.74 12.62 -15.01
N ASP A 451 3.27 13.16 -16.13
CA ASP A 451 1.85 13.23 -16.44
C ASP A 451 1.25 11.85 -16.74
N THR A 452 2.00 11.00 -17.45
CA THR A 452 1.62 9.59 -17.66
C THR A 452 1.63 8.82 -16.34
N LEU A 453 2.65 9.01 -15.50
CA LEU A 453 2.70 8.38 -14.17
C LEU A 453 1.55 8.81 -13.27
N HIS A 454 1.22 10.10 -13.26
CA HIS A 454 0.08 10.60 -12.50
C HIS A 454 -1.24 10.02 -13.01
N PHE A 455 -1.39 9.84 -14.32
CA PHE A 455 -2.53 9.15 -14.90
C PHE A 455 -2.62 7.67 -14.47
N VAL A 456 -1.52 6.94 -14.49
CA VAL A 456 -1.45 5.56 -13.96
C VAL A 456 -1.83 5.53 -12.48
N ALA A 457 -1.34 6.50 -11.68
CA ALA A 457 -1.69 6.63 -10.28
C ALA A 457 -3.19 6.89 -10.06
N HIS A 458 -3.86 7.69 -10.91
CA HIS A 458 -5.32 7.87 -10.84
C HIS A 458 -6.07 6.55 -11.03
N LEU A 459 -5.66 5.77 -12.04
CA LEU A 459 -6.27 4.47 -12.31
C LEU A 459 -6.03 3.51 -11.13
N GLN A 460 -4.81 3.44 -10.60
CA GLN A 460 -4.47 2.66 -9.42
C GLN A 460 -5.30 3.05 -8.20
N ALA A 461 -5.46 4.35 -7.94
CA ALA A 461 -6.29 4.86 -6.84
C ALA A 461 -7.76 4.48 -6.99
N ALA A 462 -8.31 4.57 -8.21
CA ALA A 462 -9.69 4.21 -8.50
C ALA A 462 -9.93 2.70 -8.35
N PHE A 463 -9.07 1.86 -8.94
CA PHE A 463 -9.16 0.39 -8.81
C PHE A 463 -9.06 -0.06 -7.35
N TYR A 464 -8.13 0.52 -6.58
CA TYR A 464 -8.02 0.20 -5.16
C TYR A 464 -9.23 0.68 -4.35
N SER A 465 -9.81 1.83 -4.70
CA SER A 465 -11.05 2.30 -4.07
C SER A 465 -12.23 1.36 -4.35
N PHE A 466 -12.32 0.78 -5.56
CA PHE A 466 -13.29 -0.27 -5.87
C PHE A 466 -13.00 -1.59 -5.15
N ARG A 467 -11.72 -1.95 -4.96
CA ARG A 467 -11.34 -3.11 -4.13
C ARG A 467 -11.81 -2.92 -2.69
N LEU A 468 -11.65 -1.72 -2.14
CA LEU A 468 -12.15 -1.37 -0.81
C LEU A 468 -13.66 -1.58 -0.74
N LEU A 469 -14.42 -1.02 -1.70
CA LEU A 469 -15.87 -1.21 -1.77
C LEU A 469 -16.27 -2.69 -1.90
N LYS A 470 -15.60 -3.46 -2.79
CA LYS A 470 -15.84 -4.89 -3.00
C LYS A 470 -15.64 -5.70 -1.73
N GLN A 471 -14.50 -5.51 -1.05
CA GLN A 471 -14.20 -6.24 0.18
C GLN A 471 -15.18 -5.89 1.30
N ILE A 472 -15.53 -4.61 1.46
CA ILE A 472 -16.52 -4.21 2.46
C ILE A 472 -17.90 -4.81 2.17
N ILE A 473 -18.41 -4.76 0.94
CA ILE A 473 -19.71 -5.38 0.60
C ILE A 473 -19.68 -6.88 0.88
N SER A 474 -18.52 -7.52 0.72
CA SER A 474 -18.35 -8.96 0.96
C SER A 474 -18.42 -9.35 2.45
N LEU A 475 -18.22 -8.43 3.40
CA LEU A 475 -18.17 -8.72 4.85
C LEU A 475 -19.53 -9.00 5.50
N GLY A 476 -20.64 -8.63 4.87
CA GLY A 476 -21.96 -8.74 5.48
C GLY A 476 -22.97 -9.47 4.62
N GLN A 477 -24.18 -9.65 5.15
CA GLN A 477 -25.35 -9.97 4.32
C GLN A 477 -25.72 -8.83 3.36
N LEU A 478 -24.93 -7.75 3.28
CA LEU A 478 -25.11 -6.64 2.34
C LEU A 478 -25.01 -7.08 0.88
N GLN A 479 -24.43 -8.24 0.58
CA GLN A 479 -24.58 -8.90 -0.72
C GLN A 479 -26.06 -9.06 -1.11
N ARG A 480 -27.00 -9.09 -0.15
CA ARG A 480 -28.45 -9.10 -0.38
C ARG A 480 -29.06 -7.70 -0.48
N THR A 481 -28.44 -6.68 0.12
CA THR A 481 -28.93 -5.30 0.12
C THR A 481 -28.50 -4.52 -1.12
N LEU A 482 -27.27 -4.75 -1.59
CA LEU A 482 -26.72 -4.19 -2.82
C LEU A 482 -26.25 -5.31 -3.77
N PRO A 483 -27.15 -6.25 -4.14
CA PRO A 483 -26.77 -7.46 -4.89
C PRO A 483 -26.21 -7.13 -6.27
N ASP A 484 -26.84 -6.20 -6.99
CA ASP A 484 -26.41 -5.84 -8.34
C ASP A 484 -25.01 -5.20 -8.34
N LEU A 485 -24.73 -4.36 -7.33
CA LEU A 485 -23.41 -3.76 -7.20
C LEU A 485 -22.37 -4.83 -6.82
N ASN A 486 -22.70 -5.75 -5.92
CA ASN A 486 -21.80 -6.86 -5.58
C ASN A 486 -21.47 -7.71 -6.81
N ASP A 487 -22.47 -8.04 -7.63
CA ASP A 487 -22.29 -8.78 -8.88
C ASP A 487 -21.38 -8.03 -9.86
N MET A 488 -21.61 -6.73 -10.06
CA MET A 488 -20.74 -5.92 -10.92
C MET A 488 -19.29 -5.89 -10.41
N LEU A 489 -19.07 -5.72 -9.09
CA LEU A 489 -17.75 -5.70 -8.46
C LEU A 489 -17.05 -7.06 -8.47
N SER A 490 -17.78 -8.17 -8.63
CA SER A 490 -17.20 -9.51 -8.69
C SER A 490 -16.15 -9.62 -9.82
N SER A 491 -16.41 -8.94 -10.94
CA SER A 491 -15.52 -8.85 -12.10
C SER A 491 -14.33 -7.88 -11.95
N LEU A 492 -14.16 -7.21 -10.80
CA LEU A 492 -12.99 -6.38 -10.54
C LEU A 492 -11.72 -7.24 -10.64
N PRO A 493 -10.74 -6.88 -11.50
CA PRO A 493 -9.50 -7.64 -11.66
C PRO A 493 -8.74 -7.80 -10.33
N PRO A 494 -7.99 -8.89 -10.13
CA PRO A 494 -7.11 -9.04 -8.97
C PRO A 494 -5.97 -8.01 -9.00
N LEU A 495 -5.29 -7.81 -7.87
CA LEU A 495 -4.18 -6.84 -7.77
C LEU A 495 -3.06 -7.09 -8.79
N ALA A 496 -2.79 -8.35 -9.14
CA ALA A 496 -1.83 -8.73 -10.17
C ALA A 496 -2.17 -8.18 -11.57
N GLU A 497 -3.43 -7.82 -11.80
CA GLU A 497 -3.98 -7.27 -13.05
C GLU A 497 -4.35 -5.79 -12.94
N PHE A 498 -4.05 -5.14 -11.81
CA PHE A 498 -4.27 -3.70 -11.67
C PHE A 498 -3.46 -2.91 -12.71
N PRO A 499 -3.91 -1.67 -13.02
CA PRO A 499 -3.17 -0.76 -13.87
C PRO A 499 -1.73 -0.58 -13.39
N ASP A 500 -0.79 -0.84 -14.28
CA ASP A 500 0.61 -0.49 -14.16
C ASP A 500 1.03 0.35 -15.37
N VAL A 501 2.29 0.78 -15.40
CA VAL A 501 2.80 1.65 -16.46
C VAL A 501 2.70 0.95 -17.83
N GLU A 502 3.13 -0.30 -17.92
CA GLU A 502 3.17 -1.05 -19.17
C GLU A 502 1.77 -1.28 -19.75
N ARG A 503 0.85 -1.83 -18.96
CA ARG A 503 -0.53 -2.10 -19.39
C ARG A 503 -1.26 -0.82 -19.75
N THR A 504 -1.02 0.27 -19.02
CA THR A 504 -1.67 1.55 -19.30
C THR A 504 -1.14 2.15 -20.61
N ILE A 505 0.14 2.00 -20.93
CA ILE A 505 0.67 2.41 -22.23
C ILE A 505 0.05 1.61 -23.35
N VAL A 506 -0.04 0.28 -23.21
CA VAL A 506 -0.70 -0.60 -24.20
C VAL A 506 -2.16 -0.18 -24.39
N PHE A 507 -2.87 0.11 -23.30
CA PHE A 507 -4.24 0.63 -23.35
C PHE A 507 -4.34 1.95 -24.13
N LEU A 508 -3.45 2.92 -23.86
CA LEU A 508 -3.43 4.20 -24.56
C LEU A 508 -3.10 4.05 -26.05
N GLN A 509 -2.16 3.17 -26.41
CA GLN A 509 -1.79 2.90 -27.80
C GLN A 509 -2.94 2.29 -28.61
N ARG A 510 -3.75 1.44 -27.98
CA ARG A 510 -4.92 0.79 -28.61
C ARG A 510 -6.19 1.65 -28.56
N SER A 511 -6.16 2.80 -27.89
CA SER A 511 -7.35 3.60 -27.59
C SER A 511 -8.16 4.02 -28.84
N ASN A 512 -7.48 4.26 -29.97
CA ASN A 512 -8.13 4.62 -31.23
C ASN A 512 -8.78 3.41 -31.91
N GLU A 513 -8.06 2.29 -32.01
CA GLU A 513 -8.57 1.02 -32.56
C GLU A 513 -9.80 0.55 -31.78
N ASP A 514 -9.72 0.67 -30.45
CA ASP A 514 -10.76 0.28 -29.52
C ASP A 514 -11.87 1.33 -29.35
N ARG A 515 -11.79 2.45 -30.07
CA ARG A 515 -12.76 3.56 -30.06
C ARG A 515 -13.09 4.05 -28.65
N ILE A 516 -12.12 4.05 -27.73
CA ILE A 516 -12.29 4.35 -26.31
C ILE A 516 -12.92 5.74 -26.11
N TYR A 517 -12.38 6.77 -26.78
CA TYR A 517 -12.90 8.13 -26.70
C TYR A 517 -14.38 8.21 -27.11
N LYS A 518 -14.76 7.53 -28.20
CA LYS A 518 -16.14 7.49 -28.70
C LYS A 518 -17.09 6.75 -27.73
N THR A 519 -16.59 5.76 -27.01
CA THR A 519 -17.37 5.08 -25.98
C THR A 519 -17.63 6.00 -24.79
N ILE A 520 -16.59 6.72 -24.32
CA ILE A 520 -16.71 7.69 -23.22
C ILE A 520 -17.61 8.86 -23.62
N SER A 521 -17.53 9.37 -24.85
CA SER A 521 -18.34 10.50 -25.33
C SER A 521 -19.85 10.24 -25.35
N ARG A 522 -20.27 8.98 -25.25
CA ARG A 522 -21.69 8.60 -25.10
C ARG A 522 -22.15 8.61 -23.65
N LEU A 523 -21.21 8.54 -22.71
CA LEU A 523 -21.47 8.43 -21.28
C LEU A 523 -21.31 9.77 -20.56
N VAL A 524 -20.51 10.68 -21.13
CA VAL A 524 -20.23 12.02 -20.61
C VAL A 524 -20.09 13.03 -21.77
N PRO A 525 -20.48 14.30 -21.57
CA PRO A 525 -20.20 15.35 -22.53
C PRO A 525 -18.68 15.54 -22.66
N LEU A 526 -18.16 15.49 -23.89
CA LEU A 526 -16.75 15.73 -24.20
C LEU A 526 -16.59 16.89 -25.21
N PRO A 527 -15.41 17.54 -25.25
CA PRO A 527 -15.08 18.47 -26.33
C PRO A 527 -15.14 17.78 -27.71
N ASN A 528 -15.56 18.49 -28.75
CA ASN A 528 -15.54 17.99 -30.12
C ASN A 528 -14.09 17.88 -30.63
N VAL A 529 -13.47 16.73 -30.42
CA VAL A 529 -12.17 16.39 -31.02
C VAL A 529 -12.42 15.74 -32.38
N ASN A 530 -11.81 16.26 -33.45
CA ASN A 530 -11.97 15.72 -34.80
C ASN A 530 -11.18 14.41 -34.94
N MET A 531 -11.86 13.28 -34.74
CA MET A 531 -11.28 11.92 -34.75
C MET A 531 -10.78 11.47 -36.13
N ASP A 532 -11.16 12.15 -37.22
CA ASP A 532 -10.82 11.77 -38.60
C ASP A 532 -9.62 12.55 -39.17
N ALA A 533 -8.98 13.41 -38.38
CA ALA A 533 -7.84 14.18 -38.82
C ALA A 533 -6.56 13.32 -38.88
N LYS A 534 -6.22 12.82 -40.08
CA LYS A 534 -4.91 12.19 -40.34
C LYS A 534 -3.77 13.16 -39.92
N PRO A 535 -2.67 12.64 -39.33
CA PRO A 535 -1.57 13.48 -38.87
C PRO A 535 -0.96 14.25 -40.05
N LYS A 536 -1.08 15.58 -40.02
CA LYS A 536 -0.44 16.46 -41.01
C LYS A 536 1.07 16.36 -40.82
N ARG A 537 1.77 15.78 -41.80
CA ARG A 537 3.23 15.87 -41.92
C ARG A 537 3.62 17.35 -41.97
N THR A 538 4.33 17.84 -40.97
CA THR A 538 4.86 19.20 -40.95
C THR A 538 6.01 19.31 -41.96
N ALA A 539 5.72 19.92 -43.10
CA ALA A 539 6.75 20.40 -44.02
C ALA A 539 7.34 21.71 -43.47
N LYS A 540 8.68 21.76 -43.41
CA LYS A 540 9.48 22.92 -42.99
C LYS A 540 9.40 24.09 -43.98
N ASP A 541 9.50 25.29 -43.39
CA ASP A 541 10.06 26.55 -43.89
C ASP A 541 9.40 27.33 -45.05
N LYS A 542 8.89 28.54 -44.74
CA LYS A 542 9.52 29.84 -45.10
C LYS A 542 8.69 31.10 -44.69
N LYS A 543 9.28 31.88 -43.77
CA LYS A 543 9.31 33.37 -43.62
C LYS A 543 8.34 34.27 -44.43
N LYS A 544 7.69 35.24 -43.76
CA LYS A 544 8.09 36.69 -43.75
C LYS A 544 7.23 37.60 -42.82
N ARG A 545 7.97 38.38 -42.01
CA ARG A 545 7.69 39.63 -41.27
C ARG A 545 6.56 40.56 -41.78
N LYS A 546 5.85 41.19 -40.82
CA LYS A 546 5.77 42.66 -40.71
C LYS A 546 5.44 43.14 -39.28
N VAL A 547 5.91 44.34 -38.97
CA VAL A 547 6.12 44.98 -37.67
C VAL A 547 5.12 46.12 -37.46
N GLY A 548 4.78 46.39 -36.19
CA GLY A 548 4.29 47.68 -35.67
C GLY A 548 3.15 47.48 -34.65
N LYS A 549 2.95 48.26 -33.59
CA LYS A 549 3.75 49.14 -32.70
C LYS A 549 2.74 49.56 -31.61
N ASP A 550 3.18 49.63 -30.35
CA ASP A 550 2.68 50.45 -29.22
C ASP A 550 1.16 50.53 -28.91
N ASP A 551 0.73 50.04 -27.74
CA ASP A 551 0.42 50.91 -26.59
C ASP A 551 -0.08 50.11 -25.37
N ALA A 552 0.40 50.49 -24.19
CA ALA A 552 -0.17 50.12 -22.88
C ALA A 552 -0.89 51.37 -22.31
N PRO A 553 -1.90 51.23 -21.44
CA PRO A 553 -1.53 51.21 -20.01
C PRO A 553 -2.48 50.44 -19.04
N LYS A 554 -1.85 50.05 -17.92
CA LYS A 554 -2.33 50.06 -16.51
C LYS A 554 -3.55 49.25 -16.04
N ARG A 555 -3.22 48.22 -15.24
CA ARG A 555 -3.69 47.87 -13.88
C ARG A 555 -5.09 48.36 -13.43
N GLN A 556 -5.93 47.39 -13.05
CA GLN A 556 -6.70 47.46 -11.80
C GLN A 556 -6.68 46.10 -11.09
N ASN A 557 -6.20 46.13 -9.85
CA ASN A 557 -6.39 45.09 -8.85
C ASN A 557 -7.87 45.00 -8.50
N ASN A 558 -8.43 43.80 -8.43
CA ASN A 558 -9.50 43.51 -7.48
C ASN A 558 -9.29 42.11 -6.90
N SER A 559 -8.99 42.11 -5.60
CA SER A 559 -9.01 40.97 -4.71
C SER A 559 -10.45 40.52 -4.50
N ALA A 560 -10.75 39.25 -4.79
CA ALA A 560 -11.94 38.59 -4.31
C ALA A 560 -11.58 37.21 -3.74
N LYS A 561 -11.77 37.10 -2.42
CA LYS A 561 -11.69 35.86 -1.63
C LYS A 561 -12.58 34.79 -2.26
N SER A 562 -12.01 33.68 -2.69
CA SER A 562 -12.77 32.48 -3.05
C SER A 562 -12.98 31.63 -1.80
N SER A 563 -14.19 31.71 -1.26
CA SER A 563 -14.71 30.80 -0.25
C SER A 563 -14.99 29.45 -0.88
N SER A 564 -14.44 28.38 -0.31
CA SER A 564 -14.81 27.00 -0.61
C SER A 564 -16.30 26.79 -0.34
N ARG A 565 -17.11 26.65 -1.39
CA ARG A 565 -18.51 26.25 -1.28
C ARG A 565 -18.62 24.73 -1.34
N ASN A 566 -19.05 24.17 -0.22
CA ASN A 566 -19.47 22.79 -0.04
C ASN A 566 -20.84 22.60 -0.72
N LEU A 567 -21.13 21.40 -1.24
CA LEU A 567 -22.19 21.14 -2.23
C LEU A 567 -23.63 21.00 -1.67
N PHE A 568 -24.00 21.64 -0.54
CA PHE A 568 -25.33 21.44 0.06
C PHE A 568 -26.10 22.72 0.46
N ASP A 569 -25.67 23.91 0.06
CA ASP A 569 -26.34 25.18 0.44
C ASP A 569 -27.45 25.66 -0.53
N VAL A 570 -28.07 24.78 -1.33
CA VAL A 570 -29.11 25.18 -2.32
C VAL A 570 -30.46 24.50 -2.09
N LEU A 571 -30.79 24.05 -0.88
CA LEU A 571 -32.15 23.56 -0.56
C LEU A 571 -32.68 24.05 0.80
N SER A 572 -32.51 25.33 1.07
CA SER A 572 -33.32 26.03 2.07
C SER A 572 -33.67 27.43 1.58
N GLN A 573 -34.64 27.49 0.66
CA GLN A 573 -35.76 28.43 0.64
C GLN A 573 -36.91 27.84 -0.19
#